data_AF-A0A131Z5D7-F1
#
_entry.id   AF-A0A131Z5D7-F1
#
_cell.length_a   1.000
_cell.length_b   1.000
_cell.length_c   1.000
_cell.angle_alpha   90.00
_cell.angle_beta   90.00
_cell.angle_gamma   90.00
#
_symmetry.space_group_name_H-M   'P 1'
#
loop_
_entity.id
_entity.type
_entity.pdbx_description
1 polymer ?
#
loop_
_entity_poly.entity_id
_entity_poly.type
_entity_poly.pdbx_seq_one_letter_code
_entity_poly.pdbx_strand_id
1 'polypeptide(L)'
;MGQSRAERFRWRGLALVLLLVCHEAEGAATRRRYFNWRGFLQCIDNRSWMLLSLDGACVALIMYATYRTMLNLECPNCDLYFHCRANYNALRWCRKTKRSKEMNALIGGCQNLSKPGRTPEQKAAEERARQDGREQKNCASMYLAKAGCSYNPDTRKCMALQKI
;
A
#
# COMPACT_ATOMS: atom_id res chain seq x y z
N MET A 1 -17.37 34.95 -10.28
CA MET A 1 -17.66 33.61 -9.72
C MET A 1 -16.40 33.09 -9.04
N GLY A 2 -16.30 33.23 -7.71
CA GLY A 2 -15.11 32.84 -6.96
C GLY A 2 -15.23 31.43 -6.42
N GLN A 3 -14.46 30.49 -6.96
CA GLN A 3 -14.33 29.14 -6.37
C GLN A 3 -13.80 29.24 -4.94
N SER A 4 -14.51 28.57 -4.04
CA SER A 4 -14.22 28.54 -2.61
C SER A 4 -12.79 28.02 -2.36
N ARG A 5 -12.11 28.55 -1.34
CA ARG A 5 -10.77 28.08 -0.93
C ARG A 5 -10.75 26.57 -0.61
N ALA A 6 -11.90 26.02 -0.22
CA ALA A 6 -12.10 24.59 0.02
C ALA A 6 -12.15 23.77 -1.29
N GLU A 7 -12.65 24.34 -2.38
CA GLU A 7 -12.69 23.66 -3.69
C GLU A 7 -11.30 23.58 -4.31
N ARG A 8 -10.49 24.64 -4.19
CA ARG A 8 -9.09 24.64 -4.68
C ARG A 8 -8.19 23.62 -3.97
N PHE A 9 -8.48 23.28 -2.71
CA PHE A 9 -7.75 22.24 -1.97
C PHE A 9 -8.20 20.82 -2.34
N ARG A 10 -9.49 20.62 -2.66
CA ARG A 10 -10.04 19.33 -3.17
C ARG A 10 -9.31 18.84 -4.41
N TRP A 11 -9.00 19.74 -5.35
CA TRP A 11 -8.33 19.38 -6.60
C TRP A 11 -6.86 18.99 -6.45
N ARG A 12 -6.14 19.53 -5.46
CA ARG A 12 -4.69 19.26 -5.31
C ARG A 12 -4.37 17.88 -4.71
N GLY A 13 -5.18 17.44 -3.74
CA GLY A 13 -5.06 16.08 -3.19
C GLY A 13 -5.48 15.01 -4.19
N LEU A 14 -6.58 15.24 -4.92
CA LEU A 14 -6.99 14.39 -6.04
C LEU A 14 -5.96 14.39 -7.15
N ALA A 15 -5.36 15.53 -7.51
CA ALA A 15 -4.34 15.62 -8.55
C ALA A 15 -3.06 14.84 -8.20
N LEU A 16 -2.62 14.83 -6.95
CA LEU A 16 -1.44 14.04 -6.56
C LEU A 16 -1.72 12.53 -6.64
N VAL A 17 -2.90 12.10 -6.20
CA VAL A 17 -3.36 10.70 -6.33
C VAL A 17 -3.60 10.33 -7.80
N LEU A 18 -4.19 11.22 -8.59
CA LEU A 18 -4.41 11.06 -10.03
C LEU A 18 -3.08 11.00 -10.79
N LEU A 19 -2.10 11.85 -10.50
CA LEU A 19 -0.79 11.81 -11.14
C LEU A 19 -0.02 10.52 -10.81
N LEU A 20 -0.18 9.98 -9.59
CA LEU A 20 0.43 8.71 -9.18
C LEU A 20 -0.27 7.47 -9.77
N VAL A 21 -1.55 7.58 -10.16
CA VAL A 21 -2.35 6.48 -10.75
C VAL A 21 -2.34 6.53 -12.28
N CYS A 22 -2.39 7.72 -12.88
CA CYS A 22 -2.43 7.90 -14.33
C CYS A 22 -1.12 7.53 -15.03
N HIS A 23 0.02 7.56 -14.33
CA HIS A 23 1.30 7.14 -14.93
C HIS A 23 1.44 5.62 -15.12
N GLU A 24 0.48 4.83 -14.64
CA GLU A 24 0.61 3.37 -14.49
C GLU A 24 -0.43 2.55 -15.28
N ALA A 25 -1.43 3.20 -15.88
CA ALA A 25 -2.47 2.50 -16.63
C ALA A 25 -1.97 1.86 -17.93
N GLU A 26 -0.75 2.20 -18.39
CA GLU A 26 -0.24 1.80 -19.71
C GLU A 26 0.80 0.67 -19.68
N GLY A 27 1.31 0.24 -18.51
CA GLY A 27 2.59 -0.48 -18.48
C GLY A 27 2.68 -1.90 -17.91
N ALA A 28 1.86 -2.32 -16.94
CA ALA A 28 2.21 -3.49 -16.12
C ALA A 28 1.03 -4.37 -15.70
N ALA A 29 0.22 -4.80 -16.66
CA ALA A 29 -0.74 -5.89 -16.45
C ALA A 29 -0.04 -7.25 -16.69
N THR A 30 0.84 -7.65 -15.79
CA THR A 30 1.34 -9.03 -15.74
C THR A 30 0.35 -9.94 -15.00
N ARG A 31 0.28 -11.18 -15.46
CA ARG A 31 -0.79 -12.19 -15.28
C ARG A 31 -1.21 -12.59 -13.85
N ARG A 32 -0.58 -12.11 -12.76
CA ARG A 32 -0.75 -12.70 -11.42
C ARG A 32 -1.69 -11.99 -10.46
N ARG A 33 -2.01 -10.70 -10.60
CA ARG A 33 -2.81 -9.98 -9.60
C ARG A 33 -3.71 -8.93 -10.21
N TYR A 34 -4.97 -9.28 -10.44
CA TYR A 34 -6.01 -8.31 -10.73
C TYR A 34 -6.25 -7.42 -9.50
N PHE A 35 -6.07 -6.11 -9.66
CA PHE A 35 -6.33 -5.11 -8.63
C PHE A 35 -7.34 -4.09 -9.17
N ASN A 36 -8.48 -3.96 -8.49
CA ASN A 36 -9.53 -3.02 -8.85
C ASN A 36 -9.16 -1.61 -8.37
N TRP A 37 -8.37 -0.89 -9.17
CA TRP A 37 -7.96 0.49 -8.89
C TRP A 37 -9.14 1.44 -8.71
N ARG A 38 -10.22 1.28 -9.48
CA ARG A 38 -11.42 2.11 -9.35
C ARG A 38 -12.07 1.94 -7.98
N GLY A 39 -12.24 0.69 -7.53
CA GLY A 39 -12.76 0.39 -6.20
C GLY A 39 -11.87 0.91 -5.08
N PHE A 40 -10.54 0.79 -5.25
CA PHE A 40 -9.57 1.34 -4.31
C PHE A 40 -9.71 2.87 -4.17
N LEU A 41 -9.74 3.57 -5.30
CA LEU A 41 -9.86 5.03 -5.32
C LEU A 41 -11.19 5.51 -4.76
N GLN A 42 -12.31 4.85 -5.08
CA GLN A 42 -13.60 5.18 -4.48
C GLN A 42 -13.61 5.00 -2.95
N CYS A 43 -12.96 3.96 -2.44
CA CYS A 43 -12.81 3.74 -1.00
C CYS A 43 -12.01 4.85 -0.32
N ILE A 44 -10.93 5.31 -0.95
CA ILE A 44 -10.09 6.41 -0.45
C ILE A 44 -10.80 7.76 -0.59
N ASP A 45 -11.49 8.02 -1.71
CA ASP A 45 -12.13 9.31 -2.00
C ASP A 45 -13.25 9.64 -1.01
N ASN A 46 -14.02 8.63 -0.60
CA ASN A 46 -15.01 8.73 0.48
C ASN A 46 -14.41 9.20 1.82
N ARG A 47 -13.07 9.21 1.94
CA ARG A 47 -12.34 9.66 3.12
C ARG A 47 -11.15 10.58 2.77
N SER A 48 -11.24 11.25 1.62
CA SER A 48 -10.19 12.12 1.05
C SER A 48 -9.73 13.22 2.00
N TRP A 49 -10.59 13.66 2.94
CA TRP A 49 -10.25 14.63 3.97
C TRP A 49 -9.05 14.20 4.84
N MET A 50 -8.79 12.89 5.01
CA MET A 50 -7.62 12.41 5.75
C MET A 50 -6.31 12.64 4.98
N LEU A 51 -6.34 12.64 3.64
CA LEU A 51 -5.20 12.92 2.77
C LEU A 51 -4.81 14.41 2.77
N LEU A 52 -5.72 15.30 3.18
CA LEU A 52 -5.46 16.75 3.25
C LEU A 52 -4.52 17.13 4.40
N SER A 53 -4.15 16.18 5.26
CA SER A 53 -3.17 16.38 6.32
C SER A 53 -1.78 15.90 5.88
N LEU A 54 -0.72 16.59 6.34
CA LEU A 54 0.67 16.17 6.12
C LEU A 54 0.92 14.74 6.62
N ASP A 55 0.29 14.38 7.74
CA ASP A 55 0.36 13.04 8.34
C ASP A 55 -0.25 11.97 7.42
N GLY A 56 -1.47 12.19 6.94
CA GLY A 56 -2.15 11.28 6.02
C GLY A 56 -1.43 11.17 4.68
N ALA A 57 -0.96 12.29 4.13
CA ALA A 57 -0.18 12.31 2.91
C ALA A 57 1.14 11.53 3.05
N CYS A 58 1.86 11.70 4.17
CA CYS A 58 3.08 10.95 4.45
C CYS A 58 2.81 9.44 4.44
N VAL A 59 1.78 8.99 5.16
CA VAL A 59 1.41 7.57 5.23
C VAL A 59 1.07 7.03 3.84
N ALA A 60 0.25 7.76 3.08
CA ALA A 60 -0.15 7.35 1.75
C ALA A 60 1.05 7.20 0.80
N LEU A 61 1.99 8.15 0.82
CA LEU A 61 3.20 8.10 0.00
C LEU A 61 4.09 6.91 0.34
N ILE A 62 4.34 6.65 1.64
CA ILE A 62 5.18 5.52 2.07
C ILE A 62 4.54 4.17 1.72
N MET A 63 3.22 4.05 1.92
CA MET A 63 2.50 2.82 1.58
C MET A 63 2.46 2.60 0.06
N TYR A 64 2.22 3.66 -0.72
CA TYR A 64 2.25 3.60 -2.19
C TYR A 64 3.62 3.17 -2.70
N ALA A 65 4.71 3.78 -2.23
CA ALA A 65 6.06 3.42 -2.65
C ALA A 65 6.36 1.93 -2.40
N THR A 66 5.96 1.41 -1.23
CA THR A 66 6.16 -0.01 -0.90
C THR A 66 5.31 -0.93 -1.78
N TYR A 67 4.05 -0.55 -2.04
CA TYR A 67 3.15 -1.30 -2.91
C TYR A 67 3.64 -1.35 -4.36
N ARG A 68 4.20 -0.23 -4.87
CA ARG A 68 4.84 -0.18 -6.18
C ARG A 68 6.03 -1.11 -6.28
N THR A 69 6.89 -1.15 -5.27
CA THR A 69 7.98 -2.13 -5.20
C THR A 69 7.46 -3.58 -5.24
N MET A 70 6.40 -3.89 -4.49
CA MET A 70 5.79 -5.22 -4.48
C MET A 70 5.25 -5.62 -5.86
N LEU A 71 4.58 -4.69 -6.55
CA LEU A 71 4.04 -4.92 -7.89
C LEU A 71 5.15 -5.10 -8.92
N ASN A 72 6.15 -4.21 -8.94
CA ASN A 72 7.22 -4.24 -9.94
C ASN A 72 8.13 -5.46 -9.82
N LEU A 73 8.35 -5.98 -8.61
CA LEU A 73 9.24 -7.12 -8.39
C LEU A 73 8.58 -8.48 -8.68
N GLU A 74 7.24 -8.55 -8.63
CA GLU A 74 6.46 -9.79 -8.77
C GLU A 74 6.99 -10.98 -7.96
N CYS A 75 7.60 -10.70 -6.81
CA CYS A 75 8.39 -11.70 -6.13
C CYS A 75 7.49 -12.78 -5.49
N PRO A 76 7.74 -14.08 -5.77
CA PRO A 76 6.90 -15.16 -5.26
C PRO A 76 6.83 -15.17 -3.73
N ASN A 77 5.63 -15.44 -3.20
CA ASN A 77 5.34 -15.60 -1.77
C ASN A 77 5.70 -14.41 -0.86
N CYS A 78 5.91 -13.21 -1.42
CA CYS A 78 6.35 -12.05 -0.66
C CYS A 78 5.24 -11.07 -0.25
N ASP A 79 3.97 -11.34 -0.60
CA ASP A 79 2.85 -10.42 -0.36
C ASP A 79 2.71 -10.02 1.12
N LEU A 80 2.75 -10.99 2.03
CA LEU A 80 2.62 -10.74 3.46
C LEU A 80 3.79 -9.91 4.01
N TYR A 81 5.01 -10.15 3.50
CA TYR A 81 6.16 -9.33 3.86
C TYR A 81 5.95 -7.87 3.46
N PHE A 82 5.51 -7.60 2.23
CA PHE A 82 5.27 -6.24 1.77
C PHE A 82 4.08 -5.58 2.47
N HIS A 83 3.03 -6.32 2.82
CA HIS A 83 1.94 -5.82 3.66
C HIS A 83 2.43 -5.39 5.04
N CYS A 84 3.22 -6.22 5.71
CA CYS A 84 3.84 -5.86 6.98
C CYS A 84 4.78 -4.66 6.83
N ARG A 85 5.67 -4.68 5.84
CA ARG A 85 6.69 -3.66 5.65
C ARG A 85 6.10 -2.28 5.31
N ALA A 86 5.04 -2.22 4.50
CA ALA A 86 4.36 -0.97 4.19
C ALA A 86 3.77 -0.32 5.45
N ASN A 87 3.11 -1.12 6.29
CA ASN A 87 2.48 -0.64 7.53
C ASN A 87 3.56 -0.25 8.57
N TYR A 88 4.64 -1.03 8.67
CA TYR A 88 5.81 -0.72 9.50
C TYR A 88 6.41 0.61 9.11
N ASN A 89 6.79 0.77 7.83
CA ASN A 89 7.48 1.95 7.35
C ASN A 89 6.63 3.21 7.51
N ALA A 90 5.34 3.12 7.22
CA ALA A 90 4.45 4.27 7.35
C ALA A 90 4.40 4.80 8.79
N LEU A 91 4.35 3.95 9.81
CA LEU A 91 4.37 4.41 11.21
C LEU A 91 5.78 4.61 11.78
N ARG A 92 6.82 4.10 11.11
CA ARG A 92 8.22 4.33 11.48
C ARG A 92 8.71 5.72 11.05
N TRP A 93 8.29 6.16 9.86
CA TRP A 93 8.79 7.37 9.19
C TRP A 93 7.82 8.55 9.24
N CYS A 94 6.51 8.30 9.33
CA CYS A 94 5.53 9.36 9.55
C CYS A 94 5.30 9.58 11.04
N ARG A 95 4.77 10.75 11.39
CA ARG A 95 4.37 11.05 12.77
C ARG A 95 3.31 10.05 13.21
N LYS A 96 3.42 9.50 14.42
CA LYS A 96 2.49 8.49 14.97
C LYS A 96 1.20 9.09 15.51
N THR A 97 0.67 10.12 14.85
CA THR A 97 -0.58 10.77 15.25
C THR A 97 -1.78 9.85 15.03
N LYS A 98 -2.91 10.17 15.65
CA LYS A 98 -4.19 9.47 15.42
C LYS A 98 -4.50 9.39 13.92
N ARG A 99 -4.30 10.48 13.18
CA ARG A 99 -4.56 10.54 11.74
C ARG A 99 -3.66 9.62 10.93
N SER A 100 -2.36 9.53 11.25
CA SER A 100 -1.48 8.58 10.56
C SER A 100 -1.90 7.13 10.79
N LYS A 101 -2.31 6.78 12.01
CA LYS A 101 -2.79 5.43 12.34
C LYS A 101 -4.09 5.10 11.60
N GLU A 102 -5.03 6.04 11.58
CA GLU A 102 -6.30 5.91 10.85
C GLU A 102 -6.09 5.78 9.35
N MET A 103 -5.23 6.61 8.75
CA MET A 103 -4.89 6.54 7.33
C MET A 103 -4.25 5.20 6.97
N ASN A 104 -3.33 4.72 7.80
CA ASN A 104 -2.61 3.46 7.58
C ASN A 104 -3.59 2.27 7.57
N ALA A 105 -4.51 2.22 8.54
CA ALA A 105 -5.56 1.22 8.59
C ALA A 105 -6.55 1.36 7.40
N LEU A 106 -6.93 2.58 7.04
CA LEU A 106 -7.82 2.85 5.90
C LEU A 106 -7.25 2.25 4.61
N ILE A 107 -6.00 2.59 4.26
CA ILE A 107 -5.38 2.12 3.03
C ILE A 107 -5.36 0.59 2.99
N GLY A 108 -5.04 -0.06 4.11
CA GLY A 108 -5.10 -1.52 4.24
C GLY A 108 -6.51 -2.08 3.98
N GLY A 109 -7.54 -1.46 4.56
CA GLY A 109 -8.93 -1.84 4.34
C GLY A 109 -9.38 -1.68 2.88
N CYS A 110 -9.04 -0.55 2.25
CA CYS A 110 -9.33 -0.33 0.83
C CYS A 110 -8.62 -1.34 -0.08
N GLN A 111 -7.39 -1.75 0.26
CA GLN A 111 -6.69 -2.81 -0.48
C GLN A 111 -7.44 -4.15 -0.45
N ASN A 112 -8.00 -4.54 0.71
CA ASN A 112 -8.76 -5.80 0.83
C ASN A 112 -10.01 -5.80 -0.07
N LEU A 113 -10.71 -4.66 -0.16
CA LEU A 113 -11.89 -4.50 -1.03
C LEU A 113 -11.53 -4.56 -2.52
N SER A 114 -10.29 -4.20 -2.86
CA SER A 114 -9.85 -4.00 -4.24
C SER A 114 -9.21 -5.25 -4.87
N LYS A 115 -9.08 -6.35 -4.12
CA LYS A 115 -8.52 -7.62 -4.59
C LYS A 115 -9.62 -8.69 -4.68
N PRO A 116 -10.31 -8.84 -5.83
CA PRO A 116 -11.29 -9.91 -5.99
C PRO A 116 -10.61 -11.29 -5.97
N GLY A 117 -11.39 -12.33 -5.66
CA GLY A 117 -10.93 -13.73 -5.66
C GLY A 117 -10.07 -14.17 -4.47
N ARG A 118 -9.85 -13.29 -3.47
CA ARG A 118 -9.15 -13.67 -2.23
C ARG A 118 -10.07 -14.41 -1.27
N THR A 119 -9.62 -15.57 -0.79
CA THR A 119 -10.35 -16.35 0.23
C THR A 119 -10.39 -15.60 1.58
N PRO A 120 -11.33 -15.93 2.48
CA PRO A 120 -11.36 -15.37 3.83
C PRO A 120 -10.02 -15.53 4.58
N GLU A 121 -9.36 -16.68 4.45
CA GLU A 121 -8.10 -17.00 5.10
C GLU A 121 -6.96 -16.12 4.56
N GLN A 122 -6.93 -15.91 3.24
CA GLN A 122 -5.95 -15.01 2.61
C GLN A 122 -6.15 -13.57 3.09
N LYS A 123 -7.40 -13.10 3.14
CA LYS A 123 -7.73 -11.76 3.67
C LYS A 123 -7.31 -11.61 5.13
N ALA A 124 -7.56 -12.64 5.95
CA ALA A 124 -7.15 -12.65 7.35
C ALA A 124 -5.63 -12.64 7.51
N ALA A 125 -4.89 -13.42 6.70
CA ALA A 125 -3.44 -13.44 6.72
C ALA A 125 -2.83 -12.10 6.28
N GLU A 126 -3.37 -11.50 5.21
CA GLU A 126 -2.98 -10.16 4.77
C GLU A 126 -3.23 -9.11 5.87
N GLU A 127 -4.42 -9.14 6.49
CA GLU A 127 -4.74 -8.20 7.56
C GLU A 127 -3.86 -8.40 8.81
N ARG A 128 -3.57 -9.65 9.16
CA ARG A 128 -2.64 -9.95 10.24
C ARG A 128 -1.25 -9.37 9.95
N ALA A 129 -0.74 -9.54 8.73
CA ALA A 129 0.54 -8.97 8.34
C ALA A 129 0.56 -7.45 8.42
N ARG A 130 -0.51 -6.77 8.00
CA ARG A 130 -0.64 -5.32 8.17
C ARG A 130 -0.63 -4.92 9.64
N GLN A 131 -1.37 -5.64 10.49
CA GLN A 131 -1.40 -5.40 11.93
C GLN A 131 -0.02 -5.58 12.58
N ASP A 132 0.69 -6.65 12.25
CA ASP A 132 2.04 -6.90 12.77
C ASP A 132 3.01 -5.77 12.36
N GLY A 133 2.86 -5.21 11.15
CA GLY A 133 3.59 -4.01 10.72
C GLY A 133 3.21 -2.75 11.51
N ARG A 134 1.92 -2.52 11.78
CA ARG A 134 1.46 -1.39 12.61
C ARG A 134 1.99 -1.46 14.04
N GLU A 135 2.11 -2.67 14.57
CA GLU A 135 2.73 -2.96 15.88
C GLU A 135 4.26 -2.93 15.86
N GLN A 136 4.87 -2.57 14.72
CA GLN A 136 6.32 -2.44 14.54
C GLN A 136 7.10 -3.75 14.79
N LYS A 137 6.50 -4.91 14.49
CA LYS A 137 7.17 -6.21 14.59
C LYS A 137 8.21 -6.42 13.49
N ASN A 138 9.06 -7.43 13.67
CA ASN A 138 10.07 -7.80 12.70
C ASN A 138 9.44 -8.53 11.50
N CYS A 139 9.07 -7.77 10.46
CA CYS A 139 8.49 -8.34 9.24
C CYS A 139 9.40 -9.34 8.53
N ALA A 140 10.72 -9.17 8.62
CA ALA A 140 11.68 -10.05 7.96
C ALA A 140 11.66 -11.46 8.55
N SER A 141 11.79 -11.56 9.88
CA SER A 141 11.75 -12.87 10.56
C SER A 141 10.39 -13.56 10.41
N MET A 142 9.31 -12.79 10.37
CA MET A 142 7.95 -13.33 10.31
C MET A 142 7.54 -13.80 8.91
N TYR A 143 8.00 -13.14 7.84
CA TYR A 143 7.45 -13.35 6.49
C TYR A 143 8.49 -13.60 5.40
N LEU A 144 9.79 -13.41 5.63
CA LEU A 144 10.78 -13.81 4.62
C LEU A 144 11.04 -15.31 4.71
N ALA A 145 11.58 -15.78 5.83
CA ALA A 145 11.91 -17.19 6.02
C ALA A 145 10.67 -18.08 6.09
N LYS A 146 9.67 -17.70 6.89
CA LYS A 146 8.49 -18.53 7.17
C LYS A 146 7.57 -18.73 5.96
N ALA A 147 7.50 -17.74 5.07
CA ALA A 147 6.64 -17.81 3.89
C ALA A 147 7.39 -18.29 2.62
N GLY A 148 8.69 -18.57 2.72
CA GLY A 148 9.52 -18.87 1.55
C GLY A 148 9.56 -17.72 0.55
N CYS A 149 9.53 -16.47 1.03
CA CYS A 149 9.60 -15.29 0.18
C CYS A 149 11.03 -15.12 -0.35
N SER A 150 11.17 -15.00 -1.67
CA SER A 150 12.47 -14.90 -2.34
C SER A 150 13.03 -13.48 -2.41
N TYR A 151 12.43 -12.52 -1.71
CA TYR A 151 12.89 -11.13 -1.68
C TYR A 151 14.03 -10.97 -0.67
N ASN A 152 15.14 -10.39 -1.12
CA ASN A 152 16.24 -10.00 -0.24
C ASN A 152 16.10 -8.50 0.11
N PRO A 153 15.87 -8.14 1.39
CA PRO A 153 15.63 -6.76 1.80
C PRO A 153 16.88 -5.87 1.73
N ASP A 154 18.07 -6.46 1.84
CA ASP A 154 19.34 -5.73 1.86
C ASP A 154 19.72 -5.30 0.44
N THR A 155 19.56 -6.21 -0.53
CA THR A 155 19.85 -5.93 -1.95
C THR A 155 18.65 -5.37 -2.71
N ARG A 156 17.45 -5.43 -2.13
CA ARG A 156 16.15 -5.07 -2.74
C ARG A 156 15.86 -5.83 -4.04
N LYS A 157 16.37 -7.05 -4.17
CA LYS A 157 16.21 -7.89 -5.36
C LYS A 157 15.32 -9.10 -5.07
N CYS A 158 14.59 -9.57 -6.08
CA CYS A 158 13.92 -10.87 -6.03
C CYS A 158 14.88 -11.96 -6.52
N MET A 159 15.21 -12.92 -5.67
CA MET A 159 16.19 -13.98 -5.96
C MET A 159 15.62 -15.09 -6.86
N ALA A 160 14.29 -15.27 -6.88
CA ALA A 160 13.66 -16.30 -7.71
C ALA A 160 13.70 -16.02 -9.22
N LEU A 161 14.02 -14.77 -9.62
CA LEU A 161 14.14 -14.36 -11.02
C LEU A 161 15.57 -14.47 -11.56
N GLN A 162 16.53 -14.97 -10.77
CA GLN A 162 17.95 -15.10 -11.17
C GLN A 162 18.31 -16.47 -11.77
N LYS A 163 17.32 -17.30 -12.12
CA LYS A 163 17.59 -18.49 -12.95
C LYS A 163 17.74 -18.04 -14.42
N ILE A 164 18.96 -17.70 -14.81
CA ILE A 164 19.44 -17.76 -16.20
C ILE A 164 20.55 -18.78 -16.22
#